data_AF-A0A941N5Z2-F1
#
_entry.id   AF-A0A941N5Z2-F1
#
_cell.length_a   1.000
_cell.length_b   1.000
_cell.length_c   1.000
_cell.angle_alpha   90.00
_cell.angle_beta   90.00
_cell.angle_gamma   90.00
#
_symmetry.space_group_name_H-M   'P 1'
#
loop_
_entity.id
_entity.type
_entity.pdbx_description
1 polymer ?
#
loop_
_entity_poly.entity_id
_entity_poly.type
_entity_poly.pdbx_seq_one_letter_code
_entity_poly.pdbx_strand_id
1 'polypeptide(L)'
;MKAIHENKEQLAQQITEWKSLHDLIHQRLPRWKQLVSLLGFAADLPVAAEVQPEVTAIEHDRKLLSDPDPVPGMVEKLTSALRAALNEAHAKFSADYDTRLTALTESPTWKQITQPQRHEILGANGIRLMPKIAVGTTEEVLDTLRHTKLSELRAISDALPTRFHNAATTAAKLLEPKAQHISLPGGTIKNDDDLKAWLTDAEDCIRKKLKNGPVIL
;
A
#
# COMPACT_ATOMS: atom_id res chain seq x y z
N MET A 1 51.09 -2.55 -43.91
CA MET A 1 50.53 -3.80 -44.47
C MET A 1 50.97 -5.07 -43.71
N LYS A 2 52.23 -5.26 -43.30
CA LYS A 2 52.67 -6.44 -42.49
C LYS A 2 52.00 -6.54 -41.11
N ALA A 3 51.95 -5.45 -40.35
CA ALA A 3 51.40 -5.44 -38.99
C ALA A 3 49.90 -5.80 -38.88
N ILE A 4 49.11 -5.56 -39.94
CA ILE A 4 47.68 -5.97 -39.96
C ILE A 4 47.55 -7.48 -40.20
N HIS A 5 48.47 -8.06 -40.99
CA HIS A 5 48.47 -9.49 -41.27
C HIS A 5 48.92 -10.30 -40.05
N GLU A 6 49.94 -9.79 -39.33
CA GLU A 6 50.47 -10.41 -38.09
C GLU A 6 49.45 -10.43 -36.95
N ASN A 7 48.57 -9.43 -36.87
CA ASN A 7 47.53 -9.34 -35.83
C ASN A 7 46.15 -9.82 -36.27
N LYS A 8 46.02 -10.40 -37.48
CA LYS A 8 44.72 -10.77 -38.06
C LYS A 8 43.95 -11.75 -37.19
N GLU A 9 44.62 -12.77 -36.66
CA GLU A 9 44.00 -13.79 -35.79
C GLU A 9 43.55 -13.19 -34.46
N GLN A 10 44.40 -12.36 -33.84
CA GLN A 10 44.07 -11.65 -32.61
C GLN A 10 42.87 -10.71 -32.80
N LEU A 11 42.83 -9.95 -33.90
CA LEU A 11 41.70 -9.07 -34.23
C LEU A 11 40.42 -9.87 -34.49
N ALA A 12 40.50 -11.02 -35.15
CA ALA A 12 39.35 -11.90 -35.37
C ALA A 12 38.81 -12.48 -34.04
N GLN A 13 39.71 -12.86 -33.12
CA GLN A 13 39.34 -13.30 -31.78
C GLN A 13 38.67 -12.17 -30.99
N GLN A 14 39.27 -10.98 -30.96
CA GLN A 14 38.70 -9.81 -30.27
C GLN A 14 37.32 -9.42 -30.82
N ILE A 15 37.12 -9.47 -32.15
CA ILE A 15 35.81 -9.20 -32.75
C ILE A 15 34.76 -10.21 -32.26
N THR A 16 35.15 -11.48 -32.14
CA THR A 16 34.24 -12.55 -31.68
C THR A 16 33.90 -12.36 -30.19
N GLU A 17 34.91 -12.08 -29.37
CA GLU A 17 34.74 -11.79 -27.94
C GLU A 17 33.86 -10.55 -27.72
N TRP A 18 34.11 -9.45 -28.44
CA TRP A 18 33.32 -8.23 -28.33
C TRP A 18 31.87 -8.41 -28.79
N LYS A 19 31.62 -9.21 -29.83
CA LYS A 19 30.26 -9.59 -30.23
C LYS A 19 29.55 -10.38 -29.14
N SER A 20 30.22 -11.37 -28.55
CA SER A 20 29.65 -12.13 -27.44
C SER A 20 29.35 -11.25 -26.21
N LEU A 21 30.26 -10.35 -25.86
CA LEU A 21 30.05 -9.38 -24.77
C LEU A 21 28.89 -8.43 -25.08
N HIS A 22 28.78 -7.95 -26.32
CA HIS A 22 27.66 -7.12 -26.77
C HIS A 22 26.32 -7.83 -26.56
N ASP A 23 26.22 -9.09 -27.00
CA ASP A 23 25.01 -9.90 -26.85
C ASP A 23 24.66 -10.14 -25.36
N LEU A 24 25.66 -10.44 -24.53
CA LEU A 24 25.47 -10.59 -23.08
C LEU A 24 24.96 -9.31 -22.42
N ILE A 25 25.51 -8.15 -22.78
CA ILE A 25 25.06 -6.85 -22.29
C ILE A 25 23.60 -6.61 -22.69
N HIS A 26 23.25 -6.86 -23.95
CA HIS A 26 21.88 -6.68 -24.44
C HIS A 26 20.86 -7.57 -23.71
N GLN A 27 21.27 -8.77 -23.30
CA GLN A 27 20.41 -9.69 -22.55
C GLN A 27 20.31 -9.33 -21.07
N ARG A 28 21.41 -8.95 -20.41
CA ARG A 28 21.48 -8.83 -18.95
C ARG A 28 21.20 -7.43 -18.43
N LEU A 29 21.47 -6.39 -19.20
CA LEU A 29 21.24 -5.01 -18.79
C LEU A 29 19.74 -4.70 -18.51
N PRO A 30 18.77 -5.18 -19.30
CA PRO A 30 17.35 -5.00 -18.96
C PRO A 30 16.97 -5.65 -17.64
N ARG A 31 17.44 -6.89 -17.40
CA ARG A 31 17.20 -7.63 -16.15
C ARG A 31 17.85 -6.94 -14.95
N TRP A 32 19.03 -6.37 -15.14
CA TRP A 32 19.71 -5.54 -14.13
C TRP A 32 18.87 -4.32 -13.75
N LYS A 33 18.34 -3.57 -14.73
CA LYS A 33 17.45 -2.42 -14.47
C LYS A 33 16.18 -2.84 -13.74
N GLN A 34 15.64 -4.01 -14.08
CA GLN A 34 14.49 -4.60 -13.39
C GLN A 34 14.81 -4.91 -11.93
N LEU A 35 15.97 -5.52 -11.66
CA LEU A 35 16.45 -5.81 -10.31
C LEU A 35 16.57 -4.55 -9.45
N VAL A 36 17.21 -3.51 -9.97
CA VAL A 36 17.37 -2.23 -9.26
C VAL A 36 16.01 -1.58 -8.98
N SER A 37 15.07 -1.66 -9.93
CA SER A 37 13.71 -1.15 -9.73
C SER A 37 12.96 -1.91 -8.63
N LEU A 38 13.02 -3.25 -8.65
CA LEU A 38 12.41 -4.09 -7.61
C LEU A 38 13.00 -3.77 -6.24
N LEU A 39 14.33 -3.60 -6.15
CA LEU A 39 15.01 -3.28 -4.90
C LEU A 39 14.55 -1.93 -4.35
N GLY A 40 14.39 -0.93 -5.21
CA GLY A 40 13.84 0.38 -4.83
C GLY A 40 12.42 0.29 -4.27
N PHE A 41 11.54 -0.51 -4.86
CA PHE A 41 10.19 -0.72 -4.32
C PHE A 41 10.16 -1.59 -3.06
N ALA A 42 11.15 -2.45 -2.88
CA ALA A 42 11.28 -3.33 -1.72
C ALA A 42 12.02 -2.69 -0.55
N ALA A 43 12.38 -1.40 -0.61
CA ALA A 43 13.20 -0.73 0.41
C ALA A 43 12.63 -0.87 1.84
N ASP A 44 11.30 -0.90 1.98
CA ASP A 44 10.61 -1.06 3.27
C ASP A 44 10.41 -2.55 3.68
N LEU A 45 10.95 -3.49 2.92
CA LEU A 45 10.84 -4.93 3.17
C LEU A 45 12.18 -5.52 3.64
N PRO A 46 12.17 -6.52 4.56
CA PRO A 46 13.39 -7.17 5.03
C PRO A 46 14.26 -7.76 3.92
N VAL A 47 13.63 -8.25 2.84
CA VAL A 47 14.30 -8.84 1.68
C VAL A 47 15.29 -7.89 1.01
N ALA A 48 15.06 -6.56 1.08
CA ALA A 48 15.98 -5.59 0.49
C ALA A 48 17.32 -5.59 1.21
N ALA A 49 17.34 -5.73 2.54
CA ALA A 49 18.58 -5.81 3.31
C ALA A 49 19.39 -7.07 2.98
N GLU A 50 18.73 -8.16 2.58
CA GLU A 50 19.38 -9.39 2.16
C GLU A 50 19.99 -9.28 0.75
N VAL A 51 19.31 -8.59 -0.17
CA VAL A 51 19.71 -8.53 -1.60
C VAL A 51 20.63 -7.35 -1.91
N GLN A 52 20.53 -6.24 -1.16
CA GLN A 52 21.31 -5.02 -1.38
C GLN A 52 22.84 -5.25 -1.42
N PRO A 53 23.44 -6.07 -0.53
CA PRO A 53 24.89 -6.31 -0.56
C PRO A 53 25.36 -7.00 -1.85
N GLU A 54 24.57 -7.96 -2.36
CA GLU A 54 24.88 -8.67 -3.62
C GLU A 54 24.80 -7.72 -4.82
N VAL A 55 23.78 -6.87 -4.86
CA VAL A 55 23.62 -5.82 -5.88
C VAL A 55 24.81 -4.86 -5.87
N THR A 56 25.19 -4.36 -4.70
CA THR A 56 26.34 -3.46 -4.55
C THR A 56 27.66 -4.11 -4.97
N ALA A 57 27.87 -5.40 -4.65
CA ALA A 57 29.06 -6.13 -5.09
C ALA A 57 29.12 -6.26 -6.63
N ILE A 58 27.99 -6.52 -7.29
CA ILE A 58 27.92 -6.62 -8.75
C ILE A 58 28.24 -5.28 -9.41
N GLU A 59 27.75 -4.17 -8.87
CA GLU A 59 28.05 -2.82 -9.36
C GLU A 59 29.52 -2.45 -9.17
N HIS A 60 30.06 -2.72 -7.97
CA HIS A 60 31.44 -2.38 -7.63
C HIS A 60 32.45 -3.18 -8.46
N ASP A 61 32.27 -4.49 -8.52
CA ASP A 61 33.18 -5.40 -9.22
C ASP A 61 32.87 -5.53 -10.73
N ARG A 62 31.83 -4.84 -11.22
CA ARG A 62 31.34 -4.94 -12.60
C ARG A 62 31.07 -6.38 -13.06
N LYS A 63 30.50 -7.19 -12.17
CA LYS A 63 30.28 -8.64 -12.36
C LYS A 63 28.99 -9.01 -13.09
N LEU A 64 28.31 -8.04 -13.72
CA LEU A 64 27.05 -8.31 -14.42
C LEU A 64 27.20 -9.35 -15.56
N LEU A 65 28.39 -9.42 -16.17
CA LEU A 65 28.70 -10.33 -17.28
C LEU A 65 29.37 -11.65 -16.84
N SER A 66 29.46 -11.92 -15.54
CA SER A 66 30.06 -13.15 -15.00
C SER A 66 29.22 -14.41 -15.30
N ASP A 67 29.86 -15.58 -15.34
CA ASP A 67 29.17 -16.87 -15.52
C ASP A 67 29.31 -17.70 -14.24
N PRO A 68 28.21 -18.17 -13.62
CA PRO A 68 26.79 -18.02 -14.00
C PRO A 68 26.25 -16.60 -13.85
N ASP A 69 25.13 -16.30 -14.53
CA ASP A 69 24.42 -15.01 -14.41
C ASP A 69 23.97 -14.79 -12.96
N PRO A 70 24.43 -13.71 -12.29
CA PRO A 70 24.12 -13.49 -10.88
C PRO A 70 22.71 -12.92 -10.64
N VAL A 71 22.02 -12.43 -11.67
CA VAL A 71 20.80 -11.61 -11.52
C VAL A 71 19.49 -12.40 -11.28
N PRO A 72 19.20 -13.52 -11.97
CA PRO A 72 17.87 -14.14 -11.97
C PRO A 72 17.32 -14.50 -10.58
N GLY A 73 18.15 -15.10 -9.71
CA GLY A 73 17.72 -15.50 -8.38
C GLY A 73 17.29 -14.33 -7.50
N MET A 74 18.00 -13.20 -7.57
CA MET A 74 17.63 -11.99 -6.83
C MET A 74 16.33 -11.36 -7.35
N VAL A 75 16.12 -11.38 -8.67
CA VAL A 75 14.87 -10.90 -9.29
C VAL A 75 13.68 -11.72 -8.81
N GLU A 76 13.78 -13.05 -8.81
CA GLU A 76 12.71 -13.94 -8.32
C GLU A 76 12.43 -13.73 -6.83
N LYS A 77 13.48 -13.60 -6.02
CA LYS A 77 13.38 -13.36 -4.57
C LYS A 77 12.65 -12.05 -4.27
N LEU A 78 13.07 -10.94 -4.88
CA LEU A 78 12.42 -9.64 -4.70
C LEU A 78 10.99 -9.63 -5.26
N THR A 79 10.77 -10.23 -6.44
CA THR A 79 9.43 -10.33 -7.04
C THR A 79 8.48 -11.06 -6.11
N SER A 80 8.90 -12.19 -5.55
CA SER A 80 8.07 -13.02 -4.67
C SER A 80 7.72 -12.30 -3.38
N ALA A 81 8.69 -11.61 -2.78
CA ALA A 81 8.47 -10.81 -1.58
C ALA A 81 7.52 -9.62 -1.83
N LEU A 82 7.71 -8.88 -2.92
CA LEU A 82 6.84 -7.77 -3.30
C LEU A 82 5.42 -8.23 -3.63
N ARG A 83 5.29 -9.34 -4.36
CA ARG A 83 3.99 -9.99 -4.63
C ARG A 83 3.27 -10.35 -3.33
N ALA A 84 3.97 -10.99 -2.39
CA ALA A 84 3.39 -11.35 -1.11
C ALA A 84 2.90 -10.11 -0.35
N ALA A 85 3.75 -9.07 -0.25
CA ALA A 85 3.41 -7.82 0.42
C ALA A 85 2.22 -7.09 -0.22
N LEU A 86 2.14 -7.05 -1.56
CA LEU A 86 1.00 -6.47 -2.29
C LEU A 86 -0.30 -7.23 -2.01
N ASN A 87 -0.26 -8.56 -2.10
CA ASN A 87 -1.42 -9.40 -1.83
C ASN A 87 -1.90 -9.28 -0.38
N GLU A 88 -0.98 -9.25 0.57
CA GLU A 88 -1.30 -9.06 1.99
C GLU A 88 -1.94 -7.69 2.24
N ALA A 89 -1.32 -6.62 1.75
CA ALA A 89 -1.86 -5.26 1.88
C ALA A 89 -3.24 -5.15 1.24
N HIS A 90 -3.44 -5.76 0.07
CA HIS A 90 -4.72 -5.77 -0.61
C HIS A 90 -5.78 -6.56 0.16
N ALA A 91 -5.45 -7.77 0.63
CA ALA A 91 -6.37 -8.59 1.41
C ALA A 91 -6.79 -7.87 2.71
N LYS A 92 -5.84 -7.25 3.41
CA LYS A 92 -6.12 -6.48 4.63
C LYS A 92 -7.06 -5.30 4.35
N PHE A 93 -6.78 -4.52 3.30
CA PHE A 93 -7.65 -3.42 2.90
C PHE A 93 -9.05 -3.92 2.56
N SER A 94 -9.18 -4.95 1.72
CA SER A 94 -10.49 -5.48 1.29
C SER A 94 -11.29 -5.99 2.49
N ALA A 95 -10.68 -6.75 3.40
CA ALA A 95 -11.35 -7.27 4.57
C ALA A 95 -11.84 -6.14 5.51
N ASP A 96 -11.00 -5.13 5.77
CA ASP A 96 -11.39 -3.98 6.62
C ASP A 96 -12.47 -3.12 5.94
N TYR A 97 -12.34 -2.89 4.62
CA TYR A 97 -13.34 -2.19 3.82
C TYR A 97 -14.70 -2.88 3.87
N ASP A 98 -14.75 -4.18 3.60
CA ASP A 98 -16.00 -4.95 3.56
C ASP A 98 -16.65 -5.02 4.96
N THR A 99 -15.85 -5.22 5.99
CA THR A 99 -16.31 -5.20 7.40
C THR A 99 -16.96 -3.86 7.74
N ARG A 100 -16.29 -2.75 7.42
CA ARG A 100 -16.78 -1.40 7.71
C ARG A 100 -17.97 -1.01 6.85
N LEU A 101 -17.98 -1.40 5.59
CA LEU A 101 -19.12 -1.16 4.69
C LEU A 101 -20.35 -1.92 5.18
N THR A 102 -20.18 -3.15 5.65
CA THR A 102 -21.26 -3.94 6.26
C THR A 102 -21.80 -3.23 7.50
N ALA A 103 -20.94 -2.85 8.44
CA ALA A 103 -21.35 -2.11 9.64
C ALA A 103 -22.06 -0.77 9.31
N LEU A 104 -21.56 -0.04 8.31
CA LEU A 104 -22.16 1.21 7.85
C LEU A 104 -23.55 0.95 7.23
N THR A 105 -23.70 -0.06 6.38
CA THR A 105 -24.97 -0.38 5.71
C THR A 105 -26.01 -1.00 6.63
N GLU A 106 -25.60 -1.65 7.71
CA GLU A 106 -26.49 -2.17 8.74
C GLU A 106 -27.05 -1.08 9.65
N SER A 107 -26.35 0.07 9.75
CA SER A 107 -26.75 1.20 10.57
C SER A 107 -28.18 1.70 10.24
N PRO A 108 -29.04 1.92 11.25
CA PRO A 108 -30.37 2.50 11.06
C PRO A 108 -30.35 3.86 10.35
N THR A 109 -29.34 4.70 10.60
CA THR A 109 -29.20 6.00 9.93
C THR A 109 -28.89 5.82 8.46
N TRP A 110 -28.02 4.87 8.11
CA TRP A 110 -27.66 4.62 6.71
C TRP A 110 -28.83 4.04 5.90
N LYS A 111 -29.67 3.22 6.53
CA LYS A 111 -30.87 2.63 5.91
C LYS A 111 -31.93 3.68 5.56
N GLN A 112 -31.99 4.80 6.28
CA GLN A 112 -32.98 5.86 6.08
C GLN A 112 -32.58 6.88 4.99
N ILE A 113 -31.30 6.99 4.64
CA ILE A 113 -30.85 7.88 3.55
C ILE A 113 -30.98 7.24 2.17
N THR A 114 -31.19 8.06 1.15
CA THR A 114 -31.41 7.61 -0.24
C THR A 114 -30.12 7.15 -0.92
N GLN A 115 -30.24 6.34 -1.98
CA GLN A 115 -29.08 5.85 -2.74
C GLN A 115 -28.18 6.97 -3.31
N PRO A 116 -28.71 8.09 -3.87
CA PRO A 116 -27.88 9.22 -4.28
C PRO A 116 -27.09 9.85 -3.13
N GLN A 117 -27.73 10.05 -1.97
CA GLN A 117 -27.06 10.58 -0.78
C GLN A 117 -25.95 9.65 -0.27
N ARG A 118 -26.18 8.33 -0.27
CA ARG A 118 -25.15 7.35 0.07
C ARG A 118 -23.94 7.47 -0.85
N HIS A 119 -24.18 7.56 -2.17
CA HIS A 119 -23.10 7.69 -3.15
C HIS A 119 -22.30 8.98 -2.93
N GLU A 120 -22.99 10.10 -2.69
CA GLU A 120 -22.36 11.40 -2.39
C GLU A 120 -21.51 11.35 -1.11
N ILE A 121 -22.03 10.77 -0.03
CA ILE A 121 -21.31 10.65 1.25
C ILE A 121 -20.07 9.76 1.10
N LEU A 122 -20.18 8.61 0.44
CA LEU A 122 -19.03 7.73 0.20
C LEU A 122 -17.95 8.44 -0.65
N GLY A 123 -18.38 9.13 -1.72
CA GLY A 123 -17.50 9.90 -2.59
C GLY A 123 -16.78 11.04 -1.87
N ALA A 124 -17.51 11.83 -1.09
CA ALA A 124 -16.97 12.97 -0.33
C ALA A 124 -15.98 12.54 0.77
N ASN A 125 -16.18 11.36 1.36
CA ASN A 125 -15.26 10.80 2.37
C ASN A 125 -14.12 9.97 1.76
N GLY A 126 -14.00 9.93 0.43
CA GLY A 126 -12.95 9.16 -0.24
C GLY A 126 -13.03 7.65 0.04
N ILE A 127 -14.22 7.12 0.33
CA ILE A 127 -14.46 5.69 0.48
C ILE A 127 -14.64 5.13 -0.92
N ARG A 128 -13.59 4.50 -1.44
CA ARG A 128 -13.55 3.94 -2.80
C ARG A 128 -13.08 2.51 -2.74
N LEU A 129 -13.59 1.70 -3.67
CA LEU A 129 -13.05 0.36 -3.88
C LEU A 129 -11.60 0.45 -4.35
N MET A 130 -10.80 -0.50 -3.89
CA MET A 130 -9.41 -0.64 -4.32
C MET A 130 -9.33 -0.85 -5.84
N PRO A 131 -8.38 -0.22 -6.55
CA PRO A 131 -8.01 -0.66 -7.89
C PRO A 131 -7.51 -2.11 -7.86
N LYS A 132 -7.80 -2.85 -8.95
CA LYS A 132 -7.31 -4.23 -9.12
C LYS A 132 -5.78 -4.23 -9.19
N ILE A 133 -5.14 -5.08 -8.39
CA ILE A 133 -3.69 -5.33 -8.46
C ILE A 133 -3.41 -6.51 -9.39
N ALA A 134 -2.35 -6.41 -10.19
CA ALA A 134 -1.87 -7.50 -11.06
C ALA A 134 -0.48 -7.92 -10.58
N VAL A 135 -0.30 -9.21 -10.29
CA VAL A 135 0.95 -9.71 -9.69
C VAL A 135 1.39 -11.06 -10.27
N GLY A 136 0.85 -11.49 -11.41
CA GLY A 136 1.15 -12.78 -12.05
C GLY A 136 2.60 -12.88 -12.56
N THR A 137 3.17 -11.79 -13.07
CA THR A 137 4.56 -11.72 -13.54
C THR A 137 5.38 -10.66 -12.81
N THR A 138 6.71 -10.69 -12.94
CA THR A 138 7.56 -9.62 -12.40
C THR A 138 7.21 -8.25 -12.99
N GLU A 139 6.89 -8.19 -14.29
CA GLU A 139 6.52 -6.91 -14.91
C GLU A 139 5.17 -6.41 -14.39
N GLU A 140 4.19 -7.29 -14.19
CA GLU A 140 2.91 -6.91 -13.56
C GLU A 140 3.10 -6.37 -12.14
N VAL A 141 3.98 -6.99 -11.34
CA VAL A 141 4.32 -6.50 -10.00
C VAL A 141 4.92 -5.09 -10.08
N LEU A 142 5.88 -4.87 -10.99
CA LEU A 142 6.51 -3.57 -11.18
C LEU A 142 5.51 -2.52 -11.68
N ASP A 143 4.66 -2.85 -12.64
CA ASP A 143 3.64 -1.96 -13.17
C ASP A 143 2.64 -1.55 -12.09
N THR A 144 2.16 -2.53 -11.30
CA THR A 144 1.31 -2.26 -10.14
C THR A 144 1.99 -1.31 -9.15
N LEU A 145 3.27 -1.52 -8.82
CA LEU A 145 4.02 -0.69 -7.87
C LEU A 145 4.34 0.72 -8.41
N ARG A 146 4.47 0.88 -9.73
CA ARG A 146 4.62 2.19 -10.39
C ARG A 146 3.35 3.02 -10.26
N HIS A 147 2.18 2.38 -10.30
CA HIS A 147 0.89 3.05 -10.18
C HIS A 147 0.38 3.19 -8.75
N THR A 148 0.70 2.22 -7.88
CA THR A 148 0.25 2.20 -6.48
C THR A 148 1.37 1.67 -5.59
N LYS A 149 2.01 2.56 -4.83
CA LYS A 149 3.08 2.14 -3.93
C LYS A 149 2.52 1.38 -2.73
N LEU A 150 3.30 0.44 -2.18
CA LEU A 150 2.93 -0.27 -0.96
C LEU A 150 2.65 0.68 0.23
N SER A 151 3.41 1.76 0.36
CA SER A 151 3.21 2.78 1.38
C SER A 151 1.88 3.53 1.22
N GLU A 152 1.50 3.83 -0.03
CA GLU A 152 0.21 4.45 -0.35
C GLU A 152 -0.96 3.52 -0.04
N LEU A 153 -0.84 2.22 -0.38
CA LEU A 153 -1.84 1.21 -0.01
C LEU A 153 -2.04 1.12 1.51
N ARG A 154 -0.95 1.10 2.27
CA ARG A 154 -0.99 1.08 3.73
C ARG A 154 -1.67 2.35 4.26
N ALA A 155 -1.27 3.53 3.79
CA ALA A 155 -1.86 4.79 4.21
C ALA A 155 -3.37 4.88 3.91
N ILE A 156 -3.80 4.36 2.75
CA ILE A 156 -5.22 4.30 2.39
C ILE A 156 -5.97 3.32 3.31
N SER A 157 -5.39 2.16 3.61
CA SER A 157 -5.96 1.19 4.57
C SER A 157 -6.08 1.77 5.97
N ASP A 158 -5.04 2.43 6.47
CA ASP A 158 -5.02 3.02 7.82
C ASP A 158 -5.99 4.21 7.96
N ALA A 159 -6.35 4.84 6.84
CA ALA A 159 -7.35 5.91 6.80
C ALA A 159 -8.80 5.41 6.76
N LEU A 160 -9.06 4.12 6.44
CA LEU A 160 -10.41 3.58 6.36
C LEU A 160 -11.26 3.80 7.62
N PRO A 161 -10.76 3.55 8.86
CA PRO A 161 -11.56 3.74 10.06
C PRO A 161 -12.12 5.14 10.18
N THR A 162 -11.26 6.15 10.01
CA THR A 162 -11.64 7.56 10.08
C THR A 162 -12.60 7.95 8.96
N ARG A 163 -12.37 7.47 7.72
CA ARG A 163 -13.26 7.76 6.58
C ARG A 163 -14.66 7.20 6.79
N PHE A 164 -14.77 5.95 7.24
CA PHE A 164 -16.05 5.32 7.54
C PHE A 164 -16.77 5.97 8.72
N HIS A 165 -16.04 6.37 9.76
CA HIS A 165 -16.60 7.14 10.87
C HIS A 165 -17.20 8.47 10.36
N ASN A 166 -16.44 9.25 9.59
CA ASN A 166 -16.91 10.51 9.04
C ASN A 166 -18.14 10.34 8.12
N ALA A 167 -18.19 9.26 7.33
CA ALA A 167 -19.36 8.93 6.53
C ALA A 167 -20.60 8.65 7.39
N ALA A 168 -20.45 7.88 8.47
CA ALA A 168 -21.53 7.61 9.42
C ALA A 168 -22.02 8.91 10.09
N THR A 169 -21.11 9.78 10.53
CA THR A 169 -21.44 11.09 11.10
C THR A 169 -22.16 11.99 10.10
N THR A 170 -21.74 11.98 8.83
CA THR A 170 -22.37 12.76 7.75
C THR A 170 -23.80 12.27 7.49
N ALA A 171 -24.01 10.95 7.46
CA ALA A 171 -25.35 10.36 7.32
C ALA A 171 -26.27 10.72 8.49
N ALA A 172 -25.76 10.69 9.74
CA ALA A 172 -26.53 11.07 10.91
C ALA A 172 -26.94 12.56 10.87
N LYS A 173 -26.02 13.45 10.51
CA LYS A 173 -26.30 14.89 10.35
C LYS A 173 -27.32 15.18 9.25
N LEU A 174 -27.37 14.36 8.19
CA LEU A 174 -28.33 14.54 7.11
C LEU A 174 -29.77 14.27 7.55
N LEU A 175 -29.97 13.26 8.40
CA LEU A 175 -31.30 12.88 8.90
C LEU A 175 -31.77 13.79 10.03
N GLU A 176 -30.84 14.21 10.89
CA GLU A 176 -31.14 15.11 12.00
C GLU A 176 -30.22 16.33 11.93
N PRO A 177 -30.48 17.29 11.02
CA PRO A 177 -29.63 18.46 10.83
C PRO A 177 -29.55 19.39 12.05
N LYS A 178 -30.45 19.21 13.02
CA LYS A 178 -30.43 19.89 14.34
C LYS A 178 -29.72 19.07 15.43
N ALA A 179 -29.29 17.84 15.15
CA ALA A 179 -28.67 16.98 16.13
C ALA A 179 -27.24 17.46 16.47
N GLN A 180 -26.94 17.51 17.76
CA GLN A 180 -25.66 17.98 18.28
C GLN A 180 -24.78 16.80 18.66
N HIS A 181 -23.59 16.71 18.06
CA HIS A 181 -22.59 15.72 18.47
C HIS A 181 -22.02 16.14 19.83
N ILE A 182 -21.96 15.20 20.76
CA ILE A 182 -21.30 15.42 22.06
C ILE A 182 -20.24 14.36 22.25
N SER A 183 -19.09 14.76 22.79
CA SER A 183 -18.12 13.80 23.31
C SER A 183 -18.44 13.60 24.79
N LEU A 184 -18.62 12.36 25.20
CA LEU A 184 -18.82 12.04 26.61
C LEU A 184 -17.55 12.40 27.41
N PRO A 185 -17.70 12.86 28.67
CA PRO A 185 -16.55 13.16 29.51
C PRO A 185 -15.64 11.93 29.63
N GLY A 186 -14.34 12.08 29.41
CA GLY A 186 -13.37 11.01 29.68
C GLY A 186 -13.09 10.90 31.18
N GLY A 187 -12.98 9.69 31.72
CA GLY A 187 -12.68 9.47 33.14
C GLY A 187 -12.12 8.08 33.43
N THR A 188 -11.31 7.95 34.48
CA THR A 188 -10.82 6.65 34.98
C THR A 188 -11.72 6.19 36.11
N ILE A 189 -12.48 5.12 35.88
CA ILE A 189 -13.42 4.54 36.86
C ILE A 189 -12.67 3.48 37.67
N LYS A 190 -12.47 3.69 38.97
CA LYS A 190 -11.72 2.75 39.84
C LYS A 190 -12.61 2.01 40.83
N ASN A 191 -13.79 2.54 41.11
CA ASN A 191 -14.77 1.97 42.04
C ASN A 191 -16.21 2.34 41.60
N ASP A 192 -17.20 1.82 42.33
CA ASP A 192 -18.63 1.99 42.01
C ASP A 192 -19.12 3.45 42.20
N ASP A 193 -18.49 4.20 43.09
CA ASP A 193 -18.81 5.61 43.33
C ASP A 193 -18.27 6.48 42.19
N ASP A 194 -17.07 6.18 41.66
CA ASP A 194 -16.50 6.81 40.47
C ASP A 194 -17.41 6.58 39.25
N LEU A 195 -17.98 5.37 39.10
CA LEU A 195 -18.90 5.04 38.02
C LEU A 195 -20.19 5.88 38.11
N LYS A 196 -20.78 6.00 39.30
CA LYS A 196 -22.00 6.81 39.51
C LYS A 196 -21.77 8.28 39.26
N ALA A 197 -20.63 8.81 39.73
CA ALA A 197 -20.24 10.19 39.47
C ALA A 197 -20.08 10.44 37.96
N TRP A 198 -19.36 9.55 37.27
CA TRP A 198 -19.17 9.66 35.82
C TRP A 198 -20.48 9.55 35.03
N LEU A 199 -21.39 8.64 35.41
CA LEU A 199 -22.72 8.53 34.78
C LEU A 199 -23.55 9.79 34.97
N THR A 200 -23.47 10.42 36.15
CA THR A 200 -24.18 11.68 36.44
C THR A 200 -23.64 12.81 35.56
N ASP A 201 -22.32 12.93 35.45
CA ASP A 201 -21.67 13.94 34.60
C ASP A 201 -21.99 13.73 33.10
N ALA A 202 -21.97 12.47 32.65
CA ALA A 202 -22.36 12.10 31.29
C ALA A 202 -23.82 12.43 31.02
N GLU A 203 -24.73 12.10 31.94
CA GLU A 203 -26.16 12.40 31.85
C GLU A 203 -26.42 13.91 31.78
N ASP A 204 -25.79 14.70 32.64
CA ASP A 204 -25.94 16.15 32.65
C ASP A 204 -25.45 16.78 31.35
N CYS A 205 -24.33 16.28 30.80
CA CYS A 205 -23.81 16.71 29.51
C CYS A 205 -24.80 16.41 28.36
N ILE A 206 -25.39 15.22 28.35
CA ILE A 206 -26.43 14.81 27.39
C ILE A 206 -27.67 15.70 27.54
N ARG A 207 -28.23 15.83 28.75
CA ARG A 207 -29.46 16.59 29.01
C ARG A 207 -29.34 18.05 28.61
N LYS A 208 -28.18 18.68 28.86
CA LYS A 208 -27.92 20.07 28.47
C LYS A 208 -27.96 20.26 26.96
N LYS A 209 -27.46 19.27 26.21
CA LYS A 209 -27.41 19.31 24.74
C LYS A 209 -28.74 18.90 24.11
N LEU A 210 -29.48 17.98 24.73
CA LEU A 210 -30.81 17.54 24.33
C LEU A 210 -31.83 18.69 24.26
N LYS A 211 -31.68 19.72 25.12
CA LYS A 211 -32.51 20.93 25.10
C LYS A 211 -32.45 21.70 23.78
N ASN A 212 -31.34 21.55 23.02
CA ASN A 212 -31.09 22.29 21.80
C ASN A 212 -31.26 21.43 20.53
N GLY A 213 -31.71 20.18 20.69
CA GLY A 213 -31.90 19.23 19.60
C GLY A 213 -31.54 17.80 20.02
N PRO A 214 -31.81 16.80 19.16
CA PRO A 214 -31.34 15.43 19.37
C PRO A 214 -29.82 15.36 19.57
N VAL A 215 -29.33 14.32 20.25
CA VAL A 215 -27.90 14.18 20.58
C VAL A 215 -27.35 12.90 19.97
N ILE A 216 -26.17 13.00 19.34
CA ILE A 216 -25.41 11.87 18.80
C ILE A 216 -24.18 11.67 19.70
N LEU A 217 -24.00 10.44 20.18
CA LEU A 217 -22.91 9.99 21.07
C LEU A 217 -21.80 9.29 20.28
#